data_AF-A0A8C9JW18-F1
#
_entry.id   AF-A0A8C9JW18-F1
#
_cell.length_a   1.000
_cell.length_b   1.000
_cell.length_c   1.000
_cell.angle_alpha   90.00
_cell.angle_beta   90.00
_cell.angle_gamma   90.00
#
_symmetry.space_group_name_H-M   'P 1'
#
loop_
_entity.id
_entity.type
_entity.pdbx_description
1 polymer ?
#
loop_
_entity_poly.entity_id
_entity_poly.type
_entity_poly.pdbx_seq_one_letter_code
_entity_poly.pdbx_strand_id
1 'polypeptide(L)' 'SAVRSGMASAENHCLNLSGICRRDICKITEDQIGACKRGWKCCRSWWILVPIPTPLIYSDYQAPLKHKLK' A
#
# COMPACT_ATOMS: atom_id res chain seq x y z
N SER A 1 -31.92 -2.88 -19.38
CA SER A 1 -31.72 -2.65 -17.94
C SER A 1 -30.57 -1.69 -17.74
N ALA A 2 -30.83 -0.44 -17.35
CA ALA A 2 -29.77 0.51 -17.06
C ALA A 2 -29.07 0.04 -15.78
N VAL A 3 -27.85 -0.49 -15.89
CA VAL A 3 -27.01 -0.79 -14.73
C VAL A 3 -26.81 0.54 -14.03
N ARG A 4 -27.39 0.69 -12.83
CA ARG A 4 -27.13 1.83 -11.96
C ARG A 4 -25.67 1.76 -11.49
N SER A 5 -24.73 2.08 -12.38
CA SER A 5 -23.40 2.55 -12.00
C SER A 5 -23.56 3.98 -11.42
N GLY A 6 -24.43 4.11 -10.42
CA GLY A 6 -24.64 5.33 -9.69
C GLY A 6 -23.41 5.61 -8.86
N MET A 7 -23.13 6.88 -8.59
CA MET A 7 -21.97 7.34 -7.81
C MET A 7 -21.72 6.55 -6.50
N ALA A 8 -22.76 5.98 -5.89
CA ALA A 8 -22.63 5.05 -4.75
C ALA A 8 -21.80 3.79 -5.07
N SER A 9 -21.93 3.25 -6.29
CA SER A 9 -21.10 2.17 -6.80
C SER A 9 -19.63 2.57 -6.92
N ALA A 10 -19.34 3.84 -7.24
CA ALA A 10 -17.97 4.32 -7.39
C ALA A 10 -17.27 4.53 -6.03
N GLU A 11 -18.02 5.01 -5.03
CA GLU A 11 -17.56 5.09 -3.64
C GLU A 11 -17.31 3.69 -3.05
N ASN A 12 -18.27 2.77 -3.19
CA ASN A 12 -18.11 1.39 -2.74
C ASN A 12 -16.97 0.67 -3.47
N HIS A 13 -16.80 0.92 -4.77
CA HIS A 13 -15.66 0.39 -5.54
C HIS A 13 -14.33 0.92 -5.01
N CYS A 14 -14.25 2.22 -4.68
CA CYS A 14 -13.05 2.80 -4.07
C CYS A 14 -12.72 2.13 -2.71
N LEU A 15 -13.73 1.94 -1.86
CA LEU A 15 -13.58 1.28 -0.56
C LEU A 15 -13.15 -0.19 -0.71
N ASN A 16 -13.72 -0.92 -1.67
CA ASN A 16 -13.34 -2.30 -1.97
C ASN A 16 -11.87 -2.44 -2.42
N LEU A 17 -11.31 -1.39 -3.02
CA LEU A 17 -9.89 -1.32 -3.40
C LEU A 17 -8.98 -0.85 -2.25
N SER A 18 -9.49 -0.78 -1.02
CA SER A 18 -8.80 -0.19 0.14
C SER A 18 -8.37 1.26 -0.12
N GLY A 19 -9.14 1.98 -0.94
CA GLY A 19 -8.96 3.39 -1.25
C GLY A 19 -9.78 4.29 -0.33
N ILE A 20 -9.44 5.57 -0.33
CA ILE A 20 -10.07 6.65 0.41
C ILE A 20 -10.53 7.72 -0.59
N CYS A 21 -11.77 8.18 -0.44
CA CYS A 21 -12.29 9.26 -1.26
C CYS A 21 -11.84 10.63 -0.72
N ARG A 22 -11.15 11.42 -1.56
CA ARG A 22 -10.74 12.80 -1.26
C ARG A 22 -11.44 13.79 -2.18
N ARG A 23 -11.66 15.02 -1.70
CA ARG A 23 -12.38 16.06 -2.46
C ARG A 23 -11.55 16.66 -3.60
N ASP A 24 -10.26 16.87 -3.41
CA ASP A 24 -9.43 17.63 -4.36
C ASP A 24 -8.40 16.73 -5.06
N ILE A 25 -7.30 16.42 -4.37
CA ILE A 25 -6.19 15.60 -4.88
C ILE A 25 -5.78 14.53 -3.86
N CYS A 26 -5.13 13.48 -4.37
CA CYS A 26 -4.49 12.47 -3.53
C CYS A 26 -3.22 13.03 -2.88
N LYS A 27 -2.87 12.52 -1.69
CA LYS A 27 -1.59 12.88 -1.06
C LYS A 27 -0.43 12.37 -1.89
N ILE A 28 0.77 12.91 -1.67
CA ILE A 28 1.99 12.45 -2.35
C ILE A 28 2.32 10.97 -2.10
N THR A 29 1.82 10.43 -0.98
CA THR A 29 1.95 9.02 -0.59
C THR A 29 0.79 8.14 -1.06
N GLU A 30 -0.13 8.70 -1.84
CA GLU A 30 -1.35 8.05 -2.33
C GLU A 30 -1.44 8.15 -3.85
N ASP A 31 -1.86 7.07 -4.51
CA ASP A 31 -2.10 7.04 -5.95
C ASP A 31 -3.57 7.30 -6.28
N GLN A 32 -3.84 8.08 -7.32
CA GLN A 32 -5.19 8.31 -7.83
C GLN A 32 -5.64 7.13 -8.70
N ILE A 33 -6.57 6.33 -8.22
CA ILE A 33 -7.09 5.14 -8.92
C ILE A 33 -8.37 5.45 -9.71
N GLY A 34 -9.14 6.44 -9.26
CA GLY A 34 -10.41 6.76 -9.91
C GLY A 34 -11.13 7.94 -9.28
N ALA A 35 -12.47 7.94 -9.37
CA ALA A 35 -13.34 8.95 -8.80
C ALA A 35 -14.41 8.31 -7.91
N CYS A 36 -14.83 9.00 -6.86
CA CYS A 36 -15.88 8.52 -5.96
C CYS A 36 -17.22 9.22 -6.19
N LYS A 37 -17.18 10.55 -6.26
CA LYS A 37 -18.33 11.45 -6.42
C LYS A 37 -17.93 12.56 -7.38
N ARG A 38 -18.89 13.39 -7.80
CA ARG A 38 -18.59 14.56 -8.64
C ARG A 38 -17.55 15.45 -7.95
N GLY A 39 -16.38 15.59 -8.58
CA GLY A 39 -15.23 16.33 -8.05
C GLY A 39 -14.28 15.51 -7.16
N TRP A 40 -14.72 14.41 -6.55
CA TRP A 40 -13.91 13.64 -5.60
C TRP A 40 -13.11 12.54 -6.29
N LYS A 41 -11.86 12.38 -5.86
CA LYS A 41 -10.90 11.37 -6.33
C LYS A 41 -10.84 10.19 -5.38
N CYS A 42 -10.65 9.00 -5.94
CA CYS A 42 -10.34 7.78 -5.19
C CYS A 42 -8.82 7.64 -5.09
N CYS A 43 -8.30 7.66 -3.87
CA CYS A 43 -6.87 7.66 -3.56
C CYS A 43 -6.51 6.39 -2.78
N ARG A 44 -5.47 5.67 -3.16
CA ARG A 44 -5.01 4.47 -2.43
C ARG A 44 -3.60 4.68 -1.93
N SER A 45 -3.33 4.34 -0.67
CA SER A 45 -1.99 4.46 -0.10
C SER A 45 -1.01 3.53 -0.81
N TRP A 46 0.15 4.05 -1.20
CA TRP A 46 1.20 3.25 -1.82
C TRP A 46 1.98 2.50 -0.73
N TRP A 47 1.83 1.18 -0.70
CA TRP A 47 2.52 0.30 0.25
C TRP A 47 4.04 0.34 0.13
N ILE A 48 4.62 0.82 -0.98
CA ILE A 48 6.07 0.88 -1.16
C ILE A 48 6.74 1.95 -0.29
N LEU A 49 5.98 2.94 0.18
CA LEU A 49 6.49 3.98 1.08
C LEU A 49 6.44 3.57 2.56
N VAL A 50 5.92 2.38 2.86
CA VAL A 50 6.06 1.78 4.18
C VAL A 50 7.43 1.09 4.20
N PRO A 51 8.42 1.62 4.95
CA PRO A 51 9.70 0.93 5.04
C PRO A 51 9.45 -0.44 5.66
N ILE A 52 9.69 -1.50 4.88
CA ILE A 52 9.81 -2.83 5.46
C ILE A 52 11.01 -2.72 6.40
N PRO A 53 10.85 -2.91 7.71
CA PRO A 53 11.98 -2.87 8.62
C PRO A 53 12.89 -4.00 8.20
N THR A 54 13.99 -3.66 7.53
CA THR A 54 15.03 -4.63 7.18
C THR A 54 15.49 -5.22 8.50
N PRO A 55 15.28 -6.53 8.74
CA PRO A 55 15.67 -7.10 10.01
C PRO A 55 17.18 -6.95 10.13
N LEU A 56 17.63 -6.35 11.24
CA LEU A 56 19.03 -6.35 11.62
C LEU A 56 19.39 -7.79 12.00
N ILE A 57 19.75 -8.60 11.01
CA ILE A 57 20.32 -9.92 11.26
C ILE A 57 21.74 -9.66 11.79
N TYR A 58 21.88 -9.62 13.11
CA TYR A 58 23.17 -9.92 13.73
C TYR A 58 23.47 -11.38 13.42
N SER A 59 24.27 -11.60 12.39
CA SER A 59 24.80 -12.92 12.12
C SER A 59 25.77 -13.24 13.25
N ASP A 60 25.34 -14.05 14.21
CA ASP A 60 26.19 -14.68 15.25
C ASP A 60 27.12 -15.73 14.62
N TYR A 61 27.71 -15.42 13.47
CA TYR A 61 28.63 -16.30 12.78
C TYR A 61 29.86 -16.49 13.66
N GLN A 62 29.86 -17.59 14.40
CA GLN A 62 31.00 -18.05 15.16
C GLN A 62 31.83 -18.93 14.24
N ALA A 63 33.00 -18.42 13.84
CA ALA A 63 33.93 -19.18 13.02
C ALA A 63 34.28 -20.51 13.74
N PRO A 64 34.31 -21.65 13.02
CA PRO A 64 34.58 -22.94 13.65
C PRO A 64 36.00 -22.96 14.24
N LEU A 65 36.10 -23.43 15.49
CA LEU A 65 37.38 -23.63 16.17
C LEU A 65 38.19 -24.68 15.40
N LYS A 66 39.21 -24.25 14.66
CA LYS A 66 40.14 -25.17 14.00
C LYS A 66 40.97 -25.88 15.06
N HIS A 67 40.68 -27.16 15.31
CA HIS A 67 41.56 -27.99 16.12
C HIS A 67 42.92 -28.13 15.41
N LYS A 68 44.00 -27.75 16.11
CA LYS A 68 45.36 -28.03 15.67
C LYS A 68 45.56 -29.55 15.74
N LEU A 69 45.68 -30.20 14.58
CA LEU A 69 46.20 -31.56 14.49
C LEU A 69 47.66 -31.53 14.99
N LYS A 70 47.94 -32.38 15.98
CA LYS A 70 49.25 -32.57 16.61
C LYS A 70 50.11 -33.52 15.79
#